data_AF-A0A5K1CJZ9-F1
#
_entry.id   AF-A0A5K1CJZ9-F1
#
_cell.length_a   1.000
_cell.length_b   1.000
_cell.length_c   1.000
_cell.angle_alpha   90.00
_cell.angle_beta   90.00
_cell.angle_gamma   90.00
#
_symmetry.space_group_name_H-M   'P 1'
#
loop_
_entity.id
_entity.type
_entity.pdbx_description
1 polymer ?
#
loop_
_entity_poly.entity_id
_entity_poly.type
_entity_poly.pdbx_seq_one_letter_code
_entity_poly.pdbx_strand_id
1 'polypeptide(L)'
;DLNLNVPTAPELGLFLDECLYTSYNQKWRDTHEELSLAGYAEQAEVFKMKHIHAHIASTEHKEGVVALWLHSLNHRNYPDFRIEHGNGGINTEDGKQCKTDPQ
;
A
#
# COMPACT_ATOMS: atom_id res chain seq x y z
N ASP A 1 27.39 3.56 -6.04
CA ASP A 1 25.93 3.46 -6.23
C ASP A 1 25.38 2.19 -5.61
N LEU A 2 24.34 2.36 -4.81
CA LEU A 2 23.51 1.25 -4.33
C LEU A 2 22.43 1.01 -5.39
N ASN A 3 22.44 -0.16 -6.02
CA ASN A 3 21.40 -0.56 -6.97
C ASN A 3 20.44 -1.50 -6.26
N LEU A 4 19.33 -0.95 -5.76
CA LEU A 4 18.26 -1.68 -5.09
C LEU A 4 17.07 -1.81 -6.04
N ASN A 5 16.59 -3.03 -6.26
CA ASN A 5 15.39 -3.24 -7.04
C ASN A 5 14.14 -2.93 -6.19
N VAL A 6 13.52 -1.78 -6.40
CA VAL A 6 12.33 -1.35 -5.64
C VAL A 6 11.07 -1.87 -6.33
N PRO A 7 10.17 -2.60 -5.62
CA PRO A 7 8.91 -3.03 -6.19
C PRO A 7 7.97 -1.86 -6.43
N THR A 8 7.42 -1.79 -7.64
CA THR A 8 6.37 -0.83 -7.99
C THR A 8 5.02 -1.50 -7.82
N ALA A 9 4.14 -0.90 -7.02
CA ALA A 9 2.77 -1.34 -6.82
C ALA A 9 1.93 -1.16 -8.10
N PRO A 10 0.86 -1.95 -8.28
CA PRO A 10 -0.05 -1.79 -9.42
C PRO A 10 -0.86 -0.49 -9.33
N GLU A 11 -1.28 0.02 -10.49
CA GLU A 11 -2.00 1.30 -10.63
C GLU A 11 -3.44 1.28 -10.12
N LEU A 12 -4.06 0.09 -9.99
CA LEU A 12 -5.48 -0.05 -9.68
C LEU A 12 -5.91 0.69 -8.40
N GLY A 13 -5.07 0.70 -7.37
CA GLY A 13 -5.38 1.37 -6.10
C GLY A 13 -5.07 2.86 -6.06
N LEU A 14 -4.49 3.44 -7.11
CA LEU A 14 -3.97 4.80 -7.10
C LEU A 14 -4.95 5.77 -7.77
N PHE A 15 -5.38 6.79 -7.04
CA PHE A 15 -6.11 7.94 -7.59
C PHE A 15 -5.73 9.23 -6.86
N LEU A 16 -5.94 10.38 -7.51
CA LEU A 16 -5.72 11.70 -6.92
C LEU A 16 -6.96 12.13 -6.12
N ASP A 17 -6.79 12.35 -4.82
CA ASP A 17 -7.89 12.73 -3.93
C ASP A 17 -8.16 14.24 -3.97
N GLU A 18 -7.16 15.06 -3.64
CA GLU A 18 -7.28 16.51 -3.59
C GLU A 18 -6.07 17.25 -4.19
N CYS A 19 -6.31 18.46 -4.68
CA CYS A 19 -5.28 19.40 -5.10
C CYS A 19 -5.10 20.50 -4.05
N LEU A 20 -3.90 20.61 -3.50
CA LEU A 20 -3.58 21.61 -2.49
C LEU A 20 -2.99 22.87 -3.14
N TYR A 21 -3.72 23.99 -3.03
CA TYR A 21 -3.33 25.29 -3.61
C TYR A 21 -2.77 26.29 -2.57
N THR A 22 -2.49 25.84 -1.35
CA THR A 22 -2.15 26.69 -0.20
C THR A 22 -1.00 27.67 -0.49
N SER A 23 0.08 27.20 -1.10
CA SER A 23 1.24 28.04 -1.46
C SER A 23 0.91 29.08 -2.52
N TYR A 24 0.04 28.74 -3.49
CA TYR A 24 -0.40 29.67 -4.52
C TYR A 24 -1.28 30.76 -3.92
N ASN A 25 -2.31 30.35 -3.17
CA ASN A 25 -3.23 31.27 -2.51
C ASN A 25 -2.47 32.20 -1.57
N GLN A 26 -1.49 31.70 -0.81
CA GLN A 26 -0.67 32.53 0.07
C GLN A 26 0.16 33.57 -0.69
N LYS A 27 0.79 33.18 -1.80
CA LYS A 27 1.67 34.06 -2.58
C LYS A 27 0.89 35.15 -3.31
N TRP A 28 -0.31 34.86 -3.79
CA TRP A 28 -1.06 35.73 -4.71
C TRP A 28 -2.36 36.31 -4.15
N ARG A 29 -2.68 36.05 -2.88
CA ARG A 29 -3.91 36.50 -2.18
C ARG A 29 -4.33 37.95 -2.44
N ASP A 30 -3.36 38.86 -2.58
CA ASP A 30 -3.62 40.31 -2.68
C ASP A 30 -3.94 40.73 -4.12
N THR A 31 -3.75 39.84 -5.10
CA THR A 31 -3.85 40.14 -6.54
C THR A 31 -4.75 39.18 -7.32
N HIS A 32 -4.96 37.96 -6.82
CA HIS A 32 -5.71 36.91 -7.47
C HIS A 32 -6.76 36.34 -6.51
N GLU A 33 -7.86 35.84 -7.06
CA GLU A 33 -8.87 35.10 -6.32
C GLU A 33 -8.31 33.78 -5.79
N GLU A 34 -8.85 33.33 -4.66
CA GLU A 34 -8.48 32.07 -4.05
C GLU A 34 -8.88 30.88 -4.93
N LEU A 35 -7.94 29.97 -5.20
CA LEU A 35 -8.23 28.71 -5.84
C LEU A 35 -8.54 27.65 -4.79
N SER A 36 -9.76 27.10 -4.84
CA SER A 36 -10.20 26.04 -3.95
C SER A 36 -11.20 25.13 -4.64
N LEU A 37 -11.13 23.83 -4.30
CA LEU A 37 -12.12 22.83 -4.70
C LEU A 37 -13.14 22.54 -3.59
N ALA A 38 -13.12 23.31 -2.49
CA ALA A 38 -13.98 23.07 -1.33
C ALA A 38 -15.48 23.07 -1.68
N GLY A 39 -15.90 23.88 -2.66
CA GLY A 39 -17.30 23.91 -3.13
C GLY A 39 -17.79 22.62 -3.80
N TYR A 40 -16.88 21.70 -4.12
CA TYR A 40 -17.17 20.41 -4.74
C TYR A 40 -16.88 19.23 -3.82
N ALA A 41 -16.52 19.45 -2.55
CA ALA A 41 -16.05 18.40 -1.66
C ALA A 41 -17.07 17.26 -1.50
N GLU A 42 -18.37 17.59 -1.36
CA GLU A 42 -19.43 16.60 -1.23
C GLU A 42 -19.61 15.80 -2.52
N GLN A 43 -19.68 16.47 -3.67
CA GLN A 43 -19.83 15.83 -4.99
C GLN A 43 -18.63 14.95 -5.31
N ALA A 44 -17.43 15.39 -4.95
CA ALA A 44 -16.20 14.62 -5.10
C ALA A 44 -16.22 13.37 -4.22
N GLU A 45 -16.63 13.47 -2.95
CA GLU A 45 -16.77 12.29 -2.08
C GLU A 45 -17.77 11.27 -2.62
N VAL A 46 -18.97 11.74 -3.00
CA VAL A 46 -19.99 10.87 -3.59
C VAL A 46 -19.45 10.18 -4.85
N PHE A 47 -18.70 10.90 -5.69
CA PHE A 47 -18.09 10.33 -6.88
C PHE A 47 -17.01 9.29 -6.54
N LYS A 48 -16.10 9.58 -5.59
CA LYS A 48 -15.06 8.66 -5.12
C LYS A 48 -15.67 7.35 -4.65
N MET A 49 -16.67 7.40 -3.77
CA MET A 49 -17.30 6.21 -3.23
C MET A 49 -18.06 5.42 -4.30
N LYS A 50 -18.89 6.11 -5.08
CA LYS A 50 -19.79 5.47 -6.04
C LYS A 50 -19.08 4.87 -7.24
N HIS A 51 -18.02 5.50 -7.72
CA HIS A 51 -17.38 5.14 -8.99
C HIS A 51 -15.95 4.64 -8.81
N ILE A 52 -15.12 5.35 -8.05
CA ILE A 52 -13.70 5.00 -7.91
C ILE A 52 -13.55 3.75 -7.02
N HIS A 53 -13.95 3.84 -5.75
CA HIS A 53 -13.81 2.73 -4.80
C HIS A 53 -14.59 1.49 -5.25
N ALA A 54 -15.79 1.68 -5.82
CA ALA A 54 -16.58 0.59 -6.37
C ALA A 54 -15.84 -0.12 -7.53
N HIS A 55 -15.21 0.63 -8.44
CA HIS A 55 -14.41 0.05 -9.52
C HIS A 55 -13.19 -0.70 -8.98
N ILE A 56 -12.42 -0.08 -8.07
CA ILE A 56 -11.24 -0.71 -7.46
C ILE A 56 -11.60 -2.04 -6.80
N ALA A 57 -12.63 -2.03 -5.96
CA ALA A 57 -13.09 -3.22 -5.25
C ALA A 57 -13.57 -4.31 -6.21
N SER A 58 -14.36 -3.95 -7.23
CA SER A 58 -14.86 -4.91 -8.23
C SER A 58 -13.74 -5.51 -9.07
N THR A 59 -12.77 -4.69 -9.49
CA THR A 59 -11.64 -5.15 -10.31
C THR A 59 -10.71 -6.03 -9.49
N GLU A 60 -10.38 -5.67 -8.25
CA GLU A 60 -9.55 -6.51 -7.38
C GLU A 60 -10.25 -7.84 -7.07
N HIS A 61 -11.56 -7.82 -6.82
CA HIS A 61 -12.31 -9.05 -6.58
C HIS A 61 -12.28 -10.01 -7.78
N LYS A 62 -12.32 -9.47 -9.01
CA LYS A 62 -12.35 -10.25 -10.25
C LYS A 62 -10.96 -10.69 -10.72
N GLU A 63 -9.97 -9.82 -10.60
CA GLU A 63 -8.67 -9.97 -11.25
C GLU A 63 -7.52 -10.23 -10.26
N GLY A 64 -7.69 -9.89 -8.97
CA GLY A 64 -6.72 -10.15 -7.92
C GLY A 64 -5.34 -9.54 -8.19
N VAL A 65 -5.31 -8.35 -8.80
CA VAL A 65 -4.08 -7.70 -9.29
C VAL A 65 -3.12 -7.43 -8.13
N VAL A 66 -3.63 -6.96 -6.98
CA VAL A 66 -2.82 -6.71 -5.79
C VAL A 66 -2.37 -8.04 -5.17
N ALA A 67 -3.23 -9.05 -5.12
CA ALA A 67 -2.84 -10.37 -4.63
C ALA A 67 -1.69 -10.98 -5.46
N LEU A 68 -1.77 -10.91 -6.79
CA LEU A 68 -0.71 -11.37 -7.70
C LEU A 68 0.58 -10.58 -7.51
N TRP A 69 0.48 -9.26 -7.37
CA TRP A 69 1.63 -8.41 -7.08
C TRP A 69 2.30 -8.79 -5.76
N LEU A 70 1.54 -9.02 -4.68
CA LEU A 70 2.08 -9.47 -3.39
C LEU A 70 2.80 -10.82 -3.50
N HIS A 71 2.28 -11.77 -4.27
CA HIS A 71 2.98 -13.03 -4.53
C HIS A 71 4.31 -12.85 -5.28
N SER A 72 4.43 -11.79 -6.09
CA SER A 72 5.67 -11.46 -6.80
C SER A 72 6.77 -10.90 -5.88
N LEU A 73 6.41 -10.43 -4.67
CA LEU A 73 7.34 -9.90 -3.67
C LEU A 73 8.07 -11.05 -2.95
N ASN A 74 8.94 -11.74 -3.68
CA ASN A 74 9.70 -12.87 -3.17
C ASN A 74 11.20 -12.74 -3.48
N HIS A 75 12.02 -13.53 -2.79
CA HIS A 75 13.48 -13.51 -2.88
C HIS A 75 14.05 -13.78 -4.28
N ARG A 76 13.28 -14.36 -5.21
CA ARG A 76 13.72 -14.55 -6.60
C ARG A 76 13.67 -13.25 -7.38
N ASN A 77 12.64 -12.44 -7.14
CA ASN A 77 12.42 -11.16 -7.82
C ASN A 77 13.08 -9.98 -7.09
N TYR A 78 13.17 -10.09 -5.76
CA TYR A 78 13.71 -9.07 -4.86
C TYR A 78 14.72 -9.72 -3.90
N PRO A 79 15.94 -10.04 -4.37
CA PRO A 79 16.95 -10.68 -3.54
C PRO A 79 17.40 -9.83 -2.34
N ASP A 80 17.24 -8.51 -2.44
CA ASP A 80 17.58 -7.55 -1.38
C ASP A 80 16.55 -7.54 -0.23
N PHE A 81 15.40 -8.19 -0.40
CA PHE A 81 14.35 -8.29 0.63
C PHE A 81 14.59 -9.41 1.65
N ARG A 82 15.78 -10.00 1.67
CA ARG A 82 16.14 -11.02 2.65
C ARG A 82 15.99 -10.43 4.05
N ILE A 83 14.99 -10.90 4.78
CA ILE A 83 14.97 -10.80 6.23
C ILE A 83 16.12 -11.70 6.69
N GLU A 84 17.22 -11.08 7.13
CA GLU A 84 18.25 -11.77 7.89
C GLU A 84 17.55 -12.41 9.09
N HIS A 85 17.27 -13.71 9.02
CA HIS A 85 17.04 -14.49 10.23
C HIS A 85 18.37 -14.43 10.98
N GLY A 86 18.50 -13.44 11.88
CA GLY A 86 19.66 -13.28 12.71
C GLY A 86 20.00 -14.65 13.28
N ASN A 87 21.20 -15.13 12.95
CA ASN A 87 21.76 -16.39 13.40
C ASN A 87 22.13 -16.26 14.89
N GLY A 88 21.14 -15.94 15.74
CA GLY A 88 21.20 -16.13 17.17
C GLY A 88 20.87 -17.58 17.42
N GLY A 89 21.89 -18.41 17.58
CA GLY A 89 21.75 -19.83 17.83
C GLY A 89 20.77 -20.09 18.98
N ILE A 90 19.60 -20.64 18.64
CA ILE A 90 18.82 -21.39 19.61
C ILE A 90 19.52 -22.74 19.70
N ASN A 91 20.28 -22.93 20.78
CA ASN A 91 20.70 -24.26 21.19
C ASN A 91 19.43 -25.08 21.37
N THR A 92 19.17 -26.01 20.46
CA THR A 92 18.22 -27.09 20.68
C THR A 92 18.80 -27.96 21.77
N GLU A 93 18.46 -27.66 23.04
CA GLU A 93 18.63 -28.63 24.11
C GLU A 93 17.52 -29.67 23.97
N ASP A 94 17.98 -30.91 23.77
CA ASP A 94 17.20 -32.11 23.61
C ASP A 94 16.15 -32.34 24.71
N GLY A 95 14.95 -32.74 24.28
CA GLY A 95 14.23 -33.87 24.87
C GLY A 95 13.57 -33.68 26.24
N LYS A 96 12.24 -33.51 26.21
CA LYS A 96 11.36 -34.39 27.00
C LYS A 96 9.99 -34.54 26.34
N GLN A 97 9.81 -35.73 25.77
CA GLN A 97 8.57 -36.32 25.28
C GLN A 97 7.42 -36.12 26.30
N CYS A 98 6.36 -35.41 25.92
CA CYS A 98 5.08 -35.54 26.62
C CYS A 98 4.43 -36.84 26.15
N LYS A 99 4.37 -37.82 27.05
CA LYS A 99 3.62 -39.06 26.84
C LYS A 99 2.14 -38.70 26.71
N THR A 100 1.52 -39.13 25.63
CA THR A 100 0.07 -39.29 25.53
C THR A 100 -0.33 -40.49 26.37
N ASP A 101 -1.12 -40.26 27.41
CA ASP A 101 -1.83 -41.33 28.09
C ASP A 101 -3.04 -41.76 27.25
N PRO A 102 -3.25 -43.06 26.98
CA PRO A 102 -4.50 -43.55 26.45
C PRO A 102 -5.49 -43.79 27.61
N GLN A 103 -6.72 -43.34 27.36
CA GLN A 103 -8.02 -43.67 27.97
C GLN A 103 -8.06 -44.35 29.35
#